data_AF-T2GBU8-F1
#
_entry.id   AF-T2GBU8-F1
#
_cell.length_a   1.000
_cell.length_b   1.000
_cell.length_c   1.000
_cell.angle_alpha   90.00
_cell.angle_beta   90.00
_cell.angle_gamma   90.00
#
_symmetry.space_group_name_H-M   'P 1'
#
loop_
_entity.id
_entity.type
_entity.pdbx_description
1 polymer ?
#
loop_
_entity_poly.entity_id
_entity_poly.type
_entity_poly.pdbx_seq_one_letter_code
_entity_poly.pdbx_strand_id
1 'polypeptide(L)'
;MAAPKTTDRDTALDQELGKLRNKFEQLKEDKVRTEEQLASIEQQLGALEKQALEEYGVSDPEALQQLLDARRAENERRVAAYREHIAGVQAGLAAAEQAAGSAE
;
A
#
# COMPACT_ATOMS: atom_id res chain seq x y z
N MET A 1 26.82 68.79 11.51
CA MET A 1 26.63 67.98 10.29
C MET A 1 26.09 66.62 10.72
N ALA A 2 24.79 66.37 10.57
CA ALA A 2 24.13 65.14 10.99
C ALA A 2 23.62 64.40 9.74
N ALA A 3 24.37 63.41 9.28
CA ALA A 3 23.96 62.52 8.19
C ALA A 3 24.52 61.07 8.22
N PRO A 4 24.93 60.44 9.35
CA PRO A 4 25.31 59.03 9.31
C PRO A 4 24.18 58.02 9.63
N LYS A 5 23.03 58.44 10.18
CA LYS A 5 22.02 57.47 10.69
C LYS A 5 21.05 56.91 9.65
N THR A 6 20.86 57.59 8.52
CA THR A 6 19.88 57.19 7.49
C THR A 6 20.45 56.08 6.60
N THR A 7 21.70 56.22 6.17
CA THR A 7 22.38 55.24 5.31
C THR A 7 22.58 53.87 5.98
N ASP A 8 22.87 53.83 7.27
CA ASP A 8 23.00 52.57 8.02
C ASP A 8 21.65 51.85 8.17
N ARG A 9 20.56 52.61 8.30
CA ARG A 9 19.20 52.07 8.41
C ARG A 9 18.71 51.52 7.07
N ASP A 10 18.98 52.23 5.98
CA ASP A 10 18.66 51.77 4.63
C ASP A 10 19.47 50.50 4.27
N THR A 11 20.76 50.46 4.64
CA THR A 11 21.60 49.27 4.44
C THR A 11 21.10 48.05 5.23
N ALA A 12 20.64 48.25 6.47
CA ALA A 12 20.05 47.17 7.26
C ALA A 12 18.73 46.66 6.66
N LEU A 13 17.90 47.56 6.14
CA LEU A 13 16.66 47.23 5.43
C LEU A 13 16.93 46.42 4.15
N ASP A 14 17.92 46.81 3.36
CA ASP A 14 18.30 46.09 2.14
C ASP A 14 18.81 44.68 2.43
N GLN A 15 19.58 44.50 3.52
CA GLN A 15 20.00 43.18 3.97
C GLN A 15 18.82 42.31 4.43
N GLU A 16 17.86 42.90 5.13
CA GLU A 16 16.65 42.21 5.58
C GLU A 16 15.76 41.81 4.40
N LEU A 17 15.55 42.71 3.44
CA LEU A 17 14.86 42.42 2.18
C LEU A 17 15.55 41.31 1.39
N GLY A 18 16.88 41.31 1.31
CA GLY A 18 17.66 40.25 0.68
C GLY A 18 17.42 38.88 1.35
N LYS A 19 17.44 38.84 2.69
CA LYS A 19 17.14 37.61 3.45
C LYS A 19 15.72 37.11 3.23
N LEU A 20 14.74 38.02 3.26
CA LEU A 20 13.33 37.68 3.02
C LEU A 20 13.11 37.15 1.61
N ARG A 21 13.74 37.76 0.61
CA ARG A 21 13.66 37.30 -0.78
C ARG A 21 14.27 35.91 -0.96
N ASN A 22 15.45 35.66 -0.40
CA ASN A 22 16.07 34.33 -0.45
C ASN A 22 15.19 33.28 0.23
N LYS A 23 14.60 33.61 1.38
CA LYS A 23 13.69 32.71 2.08
C LYS A 23 12.41 32.43 1.28
N PHE A 24 11.88 33.43 0.58
CA PHE A 24 10.73 33.27 -0.29
C PHE A 24 11.04 32.34 -1.47
N GLU A 25 12.19 32.51 -2.13
CA GLU A 25 12.59 31.61 -3.23
C GLU A 25 12.79 30.17 -2.74
N GLN A 26 13.42 29.97 -1.57
CA GLN A 26 13.54 28.64 -0.96
C GLN A 26 12.17 28.01 -0.68
N LEU A 27 11.24 28.76 -0.06
CA LEU A 27 9.89 28.26 0.21
C LEU A 27 9.12 27.92 -1.06
N LYS A 28 9.36 28.66 -2.15
CA LYS A 28 8.75 28.39 -3.45
C LYS A 28 9.31 27.11 -4.07
N GLU A 29 10.61 26.89 -4.00
CA GLU A 29 11.26 25.64 -4.44
C GLU A 29 10.75 24.44 -3.63
N ASP A 30 10.70 24.57 -2.30
CA ASP A 30 10.20 23.52 -1.41
C ASP A 30 8.73 23.19 -1.69
N LYS A 31 7.91 24.21 -1.99
CA LYS A 31 6.51 24.03 -2.37
C LYS A 31 6.40 23.21 -3.66
N VAL A 32 7.12 23.59 -4.71
CA VAL A 32 7.09 22.86 -5.99
C VAL A 32 7.50 21.40 -5.79
N ARG A 33 8.59 21.16 -5.06
CA ARG A 33 9.04 19.80 -4.75
C ARG A 33 7.98 18.99 -4.00
N THR A 34 7.31 19.61 -3.04
CA THR A 34 6.26 18.94 -2.25
C THR A 34 5.04 18.63 -3.12
N GLU A 35 4.65 19.54 -4.01
CA GLU A 35 3.56 19.33 -4.97
C GLU A 35 3.87 18.18 -5.94
N GLU A 36 5.10 18.11 -6.44
CA GLU A 36 5.55 17.00 -7.30
C GLU A 36 5.53 15.65 -6.57
N GLN A 37 5.98 15.63 -5.30
CA GLN A 37 5.95 14.42 -4.47
C GLN A 37 4.51 13.98 -4.18
N LEU A 38 3.62 14.91 -3.89
CA LEU A 38 2.21 14.62 -3.67
C LEU A 38 1.59 13.99 -4.93
N ALA A 39 1.79 14.60 -6.09
CA ALA A 39 1.28 14.07 -7.36
C ALA A 39 1.81 12.66 -7.64
N SER A 40 3.08 12.38 -7.32
CA SER A 40 3.67 11.04 -7.47
C SER A 40 3.01 10.02 -6.53
N ILE A 41 2.78 10.38 -5.27
CA ILE A 41 2.13 9.50 -4.28
C ILE A 41 0.68 9.23 -4.67
N GLU A 42 -0.06 10.25 -5.12
CA GLU A 42 -1.45 10.10 -5.59
C GLU A 42 -1.53 9.17 -6.79
N GLN A 43 -0.59 9.26 -7.75
CA GLN A 43 -0.53 8.32 -8.88
C GLN A 43 -0.25 6.88 -8.43
N GLN A 44 0.67 6.68 -7.48
CA GLN A 44 0.97 5.36 -6.94
C GLN A 44 -0.24 4.78 -6.18
N LEU A 45 -0.95 5.61 -5.42
CA LEU A 45 -2.15 5.22 -4.71
C LEU A 45 -3.25 4.79 -5.69
N GLY A 46 -3.53 5.60 -6.72
CA GLY A 46 -4.53 5.24 -7.73
C GLY A 46 -4.18 3.97 -8.50
N ALA A 47 -2.89 3.72 -8.76
CA ALA A 47 -2.44 2.47 -9.37
C ALA A 47 -2.66 1.26 -8.45
N LEU A 48 -2.34 1.39 -7.15
CA LEU A 48 -2.58 0.35 -6.14
C LEU A 48 -4.07 0.06 -5.95
N GLU A 49 -4.91 1.09 -5.87
CA GLU A 49 -6.36 0.94 -5.76
C GLU A 49 -6.94 0.24 -7.00
N LYS A 50 -6.48 0.61 -8.20
CA LYS A 50 -6.89 -0.04 -9.44
C LYS A 50 -6.47 -1.51 -9.48
N GLN A 51 -5.24 -1.82 -9.07
CA GLN A 51 -4.76 -3.20 -8.99
C GLN A 51 -5.60 -4.01 -7.98
N ALA A 52 -5.93 -3.42 -6.82
CA ALA A 52 -6.77 -4.06 -5.83
C ALA A 52 -8.21 -4.32 -6.35
N LEU A 53 -8.79 -3.36 -7.08
CA LEU A 53 -10.09 -3.54 -7.74
C LEU A 53 -10.03 -4.62 -8.84
N GLU A 54 -8.96 -4.70 -9.62
CA GLU A 54 -8.80 -5.71 -10.67
C GLU A 54 -8.60 -7.12 -10.11
N GLU A 55 -7.75 -7.27 -9.08
CA GLU A 55 -7.43 -8.58 -8.49
C GLU A 55 -8.51 -9.08 -7.51
N TYR A 56 -9.08 -8.17 -6.72
CA TYR A 56 -9.95 -8.52 -5.58
C TYR A 56 -11.37 -7.95 -5.68
N GLY A 57 -11.64 -7.06 -6.64
CA GLY A 57 -12.95 -6.42 -6.81
C GLY A 57 -13.23 -5.28 -5.81
N VAL A 58 -12.33 -5.03 -4.87
CA VAL A 58 -12.42 -4.00 -3.83
C VAL A 58 -11.04 -3.37 -3.59
N SER A 59 -10.98 -2.05 -3.39
CA SER A 59 -9.75 -1.32 -3.05
C SER A 59 -9.66 -0.89 -1.59
N ASP A 60 -10.77 -1.00 -0.84
CA ASP A 60 -10.80 -0.61 0.56
C ASP A 60 -10.04 -1.62 1.43
N PRO A 61 -9.11 -1.17 2.30
CA PRO A 61 -8.30 -2.07 3.13
C PRO A 61 -9.13 -2.97 4.06
N GLU A 62 -10.25 -2.48 4.61
CA GLU A 62 -11.11 -3.27 5.49
C GLU A 62 -11.89 -4.32 4.69
N ALA A 63 -12.40 -3.95 3.51
CA ALA A 63 -13.04 -4.87 2.59
C ALA A 63 -12.08 -5.98 2.08
N LEU A 64 -10.82 -5.63 1.79
CA LEU A 64 -9.78 -6.60 1.43
C LEU A 64 -9.49 -7.59 2.57
N GLN A 65 -9.44 -7.12 3.82
CA GLN A 65 -9.23 -7.98 4.99
C GLN A 65 -10.41 -8.94 5.18
N GLN A 66 -11.66 -8.46 5.05
CA GLN A 66 -12.85 -9.31 5.12
C GLN A 66 -12.87 -10.37 4.01
N LEU A 67 -12.49 -9.98 2.79
CA LEU A 67 -12.37 -10.91 1.67
C LEU A 67 -11.30 -11.99 1.94
N LEU A 68 -10.15 -11.60 2.49
CA LEU A 68 -9.08 -12.53 2.85
C LEU A 68 -9.57 -13.57 3.88
N ASP A 69 -10.26 -13.12 4.92
CA ASP A 69 -10.76 -14.00 5.98
C ASP A 69 -11.86 -14.94 5.45
N ALA A 70 -12.76 -14.43 4.60
CA ALA A 70 -13.75 -15.26 3.92
C ALA A 70 -13.10 -16.34 3.04
N ARG A 71 -12.08 -15.97 2.25
CA ARG A 71 -11.32 -16.91 1.41
C ARG A 71 -10.57 -17.97 2.23
N ARG A 72 -10.01 -17.59 3.39
CA ARG A 72 -9.37 -18.54 4.30
C ARG A 72 -10.36 -19.56 4.86
N ALA A 73 -11.51 -19.09 5.34
CA ALA A 73 -12.57 -19.97 5.83
C ALA A 73 -13.10 -20.92 4.74
N GLU A 74 -13.24 -20.44 3.51
CA GLU A 74 -13.62 -21.26 2.36
C GLU A 74 -12.55 -22.32 2.05
N ASN A 75 -11.27 -21.95 2.08
CA ASN A 75 -10.16 -22.88 1.87
C ASN A 75 -10.10 -23.95 2.96
N GLU A 76 -10.28 -23.59 4.23
CA GLU A 76 -10.32 -24.56 5.33
C GLU A 76 -11.43 -25.60 5.14
N ARG A 77 -12.63 -25.15 4.74
CA ARG A 77 -13.74 -26.06 4.41
C ARG A 77 -13.40 -26.98 3.25
N ARG A 78 -12.82 -26.44 2.16
CA ARG A 78 -12.40 -27.23 1.00
C ARG A 78 -11.33 -28.25 1.38
N VAL A 79 -10.34 -27.87 2.19
CA VAL A 79 -9.29 -28.77 2.66
C VAL A 79 -9.86 -29.88 3.54
N ALA A 80 -10.81 -29.57 4.43
CA ALA A 80 -11.48 -30.59 5.23
C ALA A 80 -12.25 -31.60 4.35
N ALA A 81 -13.02 -31.11 3.37
CA ALA A 81 -13.73 -31.96 2.42
C ALA A 81 -12.77 -32.83 1.58
N TYR A 82 -11.65 -32.27 1.12
CA TYR A 82 -10.64 -33.05 0.40
C TYR A 82 -9.99 -34.12 1.28
N ARG A 83 -9.72 -33.84 2.55
CA ARG A 83 -9.17 -34.83 3.49
C ARG A 83 -10.14 -35.99 3.69
N GLU A 84 -11.42 -35.71 3.87
CA GLU A 84 -12.45 -36.73 3.99
C GLU A 84 -12.54 -37.59 2.73
N HIS A 85 -12.53 -36.95 1.55
CA HIS A 85 -12.56 -37.67 0.28
C HIS A 85 -11.34 -38.59 0.09
N ILE A 86 -10.13 -38.11 0.43
CA ILE A 86 -8.90 -38.92 0.38
C ILE A 86 -8.99 -40.11 1.33
N ALA A 87 -9.47 -39.89 2.56
CA ALA A 87 -9.63 -40.97 3.53
C ALA A 87 -10.62 -42.05 3.03
N GLY A 88 -11.73 -41.63 2.40
CA GLY A 88 -12.69 -42.54 1.78
C GLY A 88 -12.08 -43.35 0.63
N VAL A 89 -11.32 -42.70 -0.26
CA VAL A 89 -10.62 -43.37 -1.37
C VAL A 89 -9.59 -44.38 -0.84
N GLN A 90 -8.82 -44.01 0.19
CA GLN A 90 -7.85 -44.91 0.82
C GLN A 90 -8.51 -46.12 1.46
N ALA A 91 -9.64 -45.92 2.17
CA ALA A 91 -10.40 -47.02 2.76
C ALA A 91 -10.98 -47.95 1.68
N GLY A 92 -11.51 -47.39 0.59
CA GLY A 92 -12.00 -48.16 -0.55
C GLY A 92 -10.90 -48.98 -1.24
N LEU A 93 -9.72 -48.38 -1.41
CA LEU A 93 -8.56 -49.07 -1.99
C LEU A 93 -8.09 -50.21 -1.09
N ALA A 94 -7.95 -49.99 0.21
CA ALA A 94 -7.56 -51.02 1.17
C ALA A 94 -8.55 -52.19 1.20
N ALA A 95 -9.86 -51.91 1.12
CA ALA A 95 -10.88 -52.94 1.05
C ALA A 95 -10.80 -53.76 -0.26
N ALA A 96 -10.55 -53.11 -1.39
CA ALA A 96 -10.36 -53.77 -2.67
C ALA A 96 -9.10 -54.65 -2.71
N GLU A 97 -8.00 -54.17 -2.15
CA GLU A 97 -6.75 -54.93 -2.01
C GLU A 97 -6.92 -56.15 -1.12
N GLN A 98 -7.61 -56.01 0.02
CA GLN A 98 -7.94 -57.15 0.89
C GLN A 98 -8.84 -58.16 0.19
N ALA A 99 -9.87 -57.71 -0.53
CA ALA A 99 -10.75 -58.60 -1.28
C ALA A 99 -10.01 -59.35 -2.40
N ALA A 100 -9.07 -58.68 -3.09
CA ALA A 100 -8.25 -59.31 -4.12
C ALA A 100 -7.26 -60.33 -3.54
N GLY A 101 -6.58 -60.01 -2.44
CA GLY A 101 -5.63 -60.91 -1.78
C GLY A 101 -6.26 -62.06 -0.98
N SER A 102 -7.57 -62.00 -0.71
CA SER A 102 -8.34 -63.11 -0.08
C SER A 102 -8.87 -64.13 -1.10
N ALA A 103 -8.81 -63.79 -2.39
CA ALA A 103 -9.32 -64.60 -3.50
C ALA A 103 -8.22 -65.44 -4.20
N GLU A 104 -6.97 -65.35 -3.73
CA GLU A 104 -5.82 -66.22 -4.06
C GLU A 104 -5.55 -67.23 -2.94
#